data_AF-X1AF61-F1
#
_entry.id   AF-X1AF61-F1
#
_cell.length_a   1.000
_cell.length_b   1.000
_cell.length_c   1.000
_cell.angle_alpha   90.00
_cell.angle_beta   90.00
_cell.angle_gamma   90.00
#
_symmetry.space_group_name_H-M   'P 1'
#
loop_
_entity.id
_entity.type
_entity.pdbx_description
1 polymer ?
#
loop_
_entity_poly.entity_id
_entity_poly.type
_entity_poly.pdbx_seq_one_letter_code
_entity_poly.pdbx_strand_id
1 'polypeptide(L)'
;YDGEWHKFSFYMDFTLNHAYIWFDEENETLLNYTCRSLSLCTTSPTGAGSHFLLQGNFAAQNPNDVAFHAIDDLEIWDSLKSVSGVTPPTLDTATISSNGLVLTLVFDETVYQGSGYDDSDWDIDASVTGSNIGMTYVSGDGTDTHVYTIASEIQDGETVNIDFNGDTNSEEDGDGDDLEAIVSDAVINNSEQFELPELLSSTISANGSTLTLVYDVVTSQGVSYNDSDFDLDASVSGNNISIVYVSGNNTTTHIYTIVSTILENEIVNIDFNGDADSIENPIGGDLVTIVSDPVVNNSNYETDPPVFTGSGPTSALTCDVDPESKTLTATTDEAATVKYDTSDVAYDSMSYTFDTTGATSHSHVLSGLACDSSYTYYLRGMDGNGNKSGSSEVVTFSINAADPGDVQDFSGCEFNAVGYNQ
;
A
#
# COMPACT_ATOMS: atom_id res chain seq x y z
N TYR A 1 5.88 15.70 -86.97
CA TYR A 1 7.18 15.19 -87.43
C TYR A 1 7.03 14.78 -88.89
N ASP A 2 7.66 15.53 -89.79
CA ASP A 2 7.66 15.36 -91.25
C ASP A 2 8.98 14.77 -91.78
N GLY A 3 9.88 14.38 -90.88
CA GLY A 3 11.22 13.92 -91.19
C GLY A 3 12.33 14.82 -90.66
N GLU A 4 12.01 16.04 -90.20
CA GLU A 4 12.93 16.92 -89.47
C GLU A 4 12.45 17.21 -88.04
N TRP A 5 13.40 17.42 -87.12
CA TRP A 5 13.10 17.78 -85.72
C TRP A 5 12.95 19.31 -85.62
N HIS A 6 11.75 19.78 -85.35
CA HIS A 6 11.52 21.19 -85.02
C HIS A 6 11.55 21.39 -83.50
N LYS A 7 12.20 22.47 -83.04
CA LYS A 7 12.19 22.87 -81.63
C LYS A 7 11.10 23.92 -81.40
N PHE A 8 10.35 23.71 -80.33
CA PHE A 8 9.40 24.67 -79.79
C PHE A 8 9.84 24.99 -78.38
N SER A 9 9.69 26.26 -78.00
CA SER A 9 9.87 26.69 -76.62
C SER A 9 8.53 27.11 -76.04
N PHE A 10 8.37 26.82 -74.75
CA PHE A 10 7.12 26.94 -74.02
C PHE A 10 7.37 27.59 -72.66
N TYR A 11 6.52 28.52 -72.26
CA TYR A 11 6.56 29.16 -70.95
C TYR A 11 5.15 29.26 -70.37
N MET A 12 4.99 28.86 -69.11
CA MET A 12 3.76 29.01 -68.34
C MET A 12 3.94 30.06 -67.27
N ASP A 13 2.99 30.99 -67.19
CA ASP A 13 2.84 31.91 -66.08
C ASP A 13 1.63 31.49 -65.24
N PHE A 14 1.89 30.82 -64.11
CA PHE A 14 0.87 30.35 -63.18
C PHE A 14 0.19 31.49 -62.41
N THR A 15 0.81 32.68 -62.33
CA THR A 15 0.23 33.84 -61.64
C THR A 15 -0.83 34.51 -62.51
N LEU A 16 -0.58 34.56 -63.82
CA LEU A 16 -1.50 35.14 -64.80
C LEU A 16 -2.43 34.10 -65.44
N ASN A 17 -2.22 32.81 -65.14
CA ASN A 17 -2.92 31.68 -65.74
C ASN A 17 -2.85 31.71 -67.28
N HIS A 18 -1.64 31.91 -67.82
CA HIS A 18 -1.38 32.00 -69.25
C HIS A 18 -0.30 31.01 -69.69
N ALA A 19 -0.43 30.51 -70.92
CA ALA A 19 0.56 29.68 -71.58
C ALA A 19 1.06 30.37 -72.86
N TYR A 20 2.38 30.40 -73.05
CA TYR A 20 3.06 31.03 -74.17
C TYR A 20 3.87 29.98 -74.93
N ILE A 21 3.66 29.89 -76.24
CA ILE A 21 4.39 28.96 -77.12
C ILE A 21 5.00 29.76 -78.26
N TRP A 22 6.26 29.48 -78.61
CA TRP A 22 6.90 30.05 -79.78
C TRP A 22 7.77 29.03 -80.50
N PHE A 23 7.94 29.26 -81.80
CA PHE A 23 8.85 28.49 -82.64
C PHE A 23 10.29 28.96 -82.37
N ASP A 24 11.19 28.01 -82.11
CA ASP A 24 12.61 28.31 -81.93
C ASP A 24 13.32 28.14 -83.28
N GLU A 25 13.34 29.20 -84.08
CA GLU A 25 14.36 29.37 -85.12
C GLU A 25 15.53 30.14 -84.50
N GLU A 26 16.77 29.78 -84.83
CA GLU A 26 17.99 30.48 -84.39
C GLU A 26 18.06 31.99 -84.78
N ASN A 27 16.97 32.55 -85.34
CA ASN A 27 16.72 33.98 -85.51
C ASN A 27 15.29 34.32 -85.06
N GLU A 28 15.16 34.99 -83.91
CA GLU A 28 13.88 35.47 -83.38
C GLU A 28 13.20 36.44 -84.37
N THR A 29 11.99 36.08 -84.84
CA THR A 29 11.13 37.02 -85.59
C THR A 29 10.04 37.58 -84.66
N LEU A 30 9.73 38.86 -84.82
CA LEU A 30 8.73 39.59 -84.02
C LEU A 30 7.27 39.24 -84.35
N LEU A 31 7.02 38.20 -85.16
CA LEU A 31 5.69 37.79 -85.62
C LEU A 31 5.18 36.57 -84.84
N ASN A 32 5.23 36.63 -83.51
CA ASN A 32 4.61 35.62 -82.65
C ASN A 32 3.14 35.98 -82.39
N TYR A 33 2.22 35.22 -82.98
CA TYR A 33 0.78 35.33 -82.70
C TYR A 33 0.48 34.82 -81.28
N THR A 34 0.19 35.73 -80.36
CA THR A 34 -0.38 35.40 -79.05
C THR A 34 -1.86 35.05 -79.19
N CYS A 35 -2.27 33.80 -78.97
CA CYS A 35 -3.68 33.48 -78.78
C CYS A 35 -4.12 33.89 -77.37
N ARG A 36 -5.19 34.70 -77.28
CA ARG A 36 -5.79 35.18 -76.02
C ARG A 36 -7.14 34.49 -75.77
N SER A 37 -7.14 33.27 -75.26
CA SER A 37 -8.18 32.81 -74.32
C SER A 37 -7.81 31.44 -73.77
N LEU A 38 -7.59 31.39 -72.46
CA LEU A 38 -7.58 30.15 -71.71
C LEU A 38 -8.95 29.98 -71.06
N SER A 39 -9.69 28.95 -71.43
CA SER A 39 -10.86 28.51 -70.66
C SER A 39 -10.43 27.39 -69.72
N LEU A 40 -10.38 27.69 -68.41
CA LEU A 40 -10.28 26.68 -67.36
C LEU A 40 -11.48 25.71 -67.48
N CYS A 41 -11.24 24.47 -67.89
CA CYS A 41 -12.23 23.40 -67.73
C CYS A 41 -12.16 22.89 -66.28
N THR A 42 -13.26 23.01 -65.53
CA THR A 42 -13.32 22.66 -64.10
C THR A 42 -13.89 21.26 -63.83
N THR A 43 -13.81 20.32 -64.78
CA THR A 43 -14.34 18.96 -64.55
C THR A 43 -13.42 17.87 -65.09
N SER A 44 -12.78 17.16 -64.16
CA SER A 44 -12.01 15.93 -64.41
C SER A 44 -12.93 14.78 -64.80
N PRO A 45 -12.62 13.99 -65.85
CA PRO A 45 -13.12 12.65 -65.96
C PRO A 45 -12.27 11.77 -65.04
N THR A 46 -12.82 11.49 -63.85
CA THR A 46 -12.38 10.45 -62.91
C THR A 46 -10.98 10.59 -62.30
N GLY A 47 -10.93 11.18 -61.10
CA GLY A 47 -10.14 10.63 -59.98
C GLY A 47 -8.61 10.74 -60.01
N ALA A 48 -8.00 11.51 -60.90
CA ALA A 48 -6.54 11.70 -60.90
C ALA A 48 -6.17 13.17 -61.18
N GLY A 49 -5.51 13.81 -60.20
CA GLY A 49 -4.71 15.04 -60.32
C GLY A 49 -5.42 16.30 -60.83
N SER A 50 -4.89 17.46 -60.42
CA SER A 50 -5.20 18.72 -61.12
C SER A 50 -4.44 18.70 -62.45
N HIS A 51 -5.12 18.45 -63.57
CA HIS A 51 -4.50 18.53 -64.90
C HIS A 51 -4.81 19.87 -65.56
N PHE A 52 -3.92 20.32 -66.44
CA PHE A 52 -4.15 21.47 -67.29
C PHE A 52 -4.35 21.02 -68.73
N LEU A 53 -5.54 21.30 -69.27
CA LEU A 53 -5.86 21.01 -70.66
C LEU A 53 -5.81 22.29 -71.49
N LEU A 54 -4.83 22.40 -72.38
CA LEU A 54 -4.82 23.44 -73.40
C LEU A 54 -5.67 22.99 -74.59
N GLN A 55 -6.97 23.26 -74.52
CA GLN A 55 -7.86 23.06 -75.67
C GLN A 55 -7.61 24.15 -76.71
N GLY A 56 -6.93 23.78 -77.79
CA GLY A 56 -6.65 24.72 -78.88
C GLY A 56 -5.79 24.12 -79.98
N ASN A 57 -6.08 24.51 -81.22
CA ASN A 57 -5.22 24.20 -82.37
C ASN A 57 -4.02 25.15 -82.37
N PHE A 58 -2.86 24.69 -81.92
CA PHE A 58 -1.62 25.47 -81.97
C PHE A 58 -0.93 25.23 -83.31
N ALA A 59 -1.12 26.15 -84.26
CA ALA A 59 -0.51 26.07 -85.58
C ALA A 59 0.61 27.09 -85.73
N ALA A 60 1.81 26.63 -86.09
CA ALA A 60 2.93 27.48 -86.50
C ALA A 60 3.34 27.13 -87.93
N GLN A 61 3.83 28.12 -88.67
CA GLN A 61 4.28 27.99 -90.06
C GLN A 61 5.70 28.53 -90.14
N ASN A 62 6.60 27.76 -90.75
CA ASN A 62 7.90 28.30 -91.14
C ASN A 62 7.67 29.45 -92.14
N PRO A 63 8.33 30.62 -92.00
CA PRO A 63 8.14 31.75 -92.91
C PRO A 63 8.31 31.43 -94.41
N ASN A 64 9.02 30.34 -94.73
CA ASN A 64 9.32 29.92 -96.10
C ASN A 64 8.48 28.73 -96.60
N ASP A 65 7.58 28.19 -95.78
CA ASP A 65 6.72 27.06 -96.14
C ASP A 65 5.26 27.49 -96.32
N VAL A 66 4.46 26.71 -97.06
CA VAL A 66 3.02 26.94 -97.30
C VAL A 66 2.11 26.09 -96.41
N ALA A 67 2.67 25.16 -95.62
CA ALA A 67 1.92 24.31 -94.69
C ALA A 67 2.02 24.81 -93.24
N PHE A 68 0.89 24.74 -92.52
CA PHE A 68 0.84 24.95 -91.07
C PHE A 68 1.02 23.62 -90.35
N HIS A 69 1.85 23.61 -89.31
CA HIS A 69 2.09 22.44 -88.47
C HIS A 69 1.33 22.64 -87.16
N ALA A 70 0.41 21.73 -86.86
CA ALA A 70 -0.44 21.80 -85.68
C ALA A 70 0.03 20.83 -84.60
N ILE A 71 0.06 21.30 -83.36
CA ILE A 71 -0.09 20.45 -82.18
C ILE A 71 -1.59 20.47 -81.86
N ASP A 72 -2.21 19.31 -81.97
CA ASP A 72 -3.60 19.08 -81.54
C ASP A 72 -3.53 18.59 -80.09
N ASP A 73 -4.23 19.29 -79.19
CA ASP A 73 -4.35 19.07 -77.75
C ASP A 73 -3.03 18.72 -77.00
N LEU A 74 -2.53 19.68 -76.20
CA LEU A 74 -1.44 19.41 -75.26
C LEU A 74 -2.01 19.11 -73.88
N GLU A 75 -1.98 17.84 -73.50
CA GLU A 75 -2.34 17.38 -72.16
C GLU A 75 -1.08 17.30 -71.29
N ILE A 76 -0.98 18.17 -70.30
CA ILE A 76 0.11 18.14 -69.30
C ILE A 76 -0.46 17.61 -68.01
N TRP A 77 -0.05 16.40 -67.67
CA TRP A 77 -0.37 15.79 -66.39
C TRP A 77 0.56 16.34 -65.32
N ASP A 78 -0.02 16.85 -64.23
CA ASP A 78 0.66 17.04 -62.96
C ASP A 78 0.92 15.67 -62.30
N SER A 79 1.67 14.82 -62.98
CA SER A 79 2.25 13.62 -62.37
C SER A 79 3.69 13.88 -61.90
N LEU A 80 4.05 15.15 -61.69
CA LEU A 80 4.99 15.44 -60.62
C LEU A 80 4.21 15.27 -59.32
N LYS A 81 4.07 14.00 -58.90
CA LYS A 81 3.96 13.68 -57.47
C LYS A 81 4.99 14.61 -56.82
N SER A 82 4.56 15.52 -55.98
CA SER A 82 5.50 16.20 -55.10
C SER A 82 6.10 15.10 -54.24
N VAL A 83 7.16 14.47 -54.73
CA VAL A 83 8.17 13.84 -53.88
C VAL A 83 8.96 14.98 -53.23
N SER A 84 8.26 15.85 -52.49
CA SER A 84 8.84 16.40 -51.29
C SER A 84 8.80 15.24 -50.31
N GLY A 85 9.96 14.65 -50.06
CA GLY A 85 10.09 13.52 -49.14
C GLY A 85 9.33 13.81 -47.85
N VAL A 86 8.29 13.04 -47.63
CA VAL A 86 7.69 12.84 -46.34
C VAL A 86 8.33 11.56 -45.84
N THR A 87 9.16 11.73 -44.82
CA THR A 87 9.68 10.59 -44.07
C THR A 87 8.50 9.98 -43.36
N PRO A 88 8.43 8.65 -43.20
CA PRO A 88 7.41 8.08 -42.33
C PRO A 88 7.51 8.70 -40.93
N PRO A 89 6.40 8.76 -40.19
CA PRO A 89 6.40 9.33 -38.85
C PRO A 89 7.37 8.55 -37.97
N THR A 90 7.97 9.24 -37.00
CA THR A 90 8.88 8.65 -36.01
C THR A 90 8.45 9.01 -34.60
N LEU A 91 8.76 8.13 -33.64
CA LEU A 91 8.47 8.39 -32.24
C LEU A 91 9.53 9.32 -31.65
N ASP A 92 9.10 10.52 -31.22
CA ASP A 92 9.97 11.51 -30.58
C ASP A 92 10.13 11.21 -29.08
N THR A 93 9.02 10.97 -28.37
CA THR A 93 9.04 10.64 -26.94
C THR A 93 7.92 9.72 -26.53
N ALA A 94 8.18 8.86 -25.55
CA ALA A 94 7.20 8.07 -24.82
C ALA A 94 7.31 8.38 -23.32
N THR A 95 6.20 8.70 -22.67
CA THR A 95 6.20 9.13 -21.26
C THR A 95 5.03 8.54 -20.49
N ILE A 96 5.31 7.95 -19.33
CA ILE A 96 4.31 7.46 -18.38
C ILE A 96 4.01 8.53 -17.34
N SER A 97 2.72 8.68 -17.01
CA SER A 97 2.25 9.67 -16.03
C SER A 97 2.48 9.20 -14.58
N SER A 98 2.34 10.11 -13.60
CA SER A 98 2.65 9.81 -12.19
C SER A 98 1.81 8.73 -11.52
N ASN A 99 0.67 8.38 -12.11
CA ASN A 99 -0.16 7.27 -11.64
C ASN A 99 0.23 5.90 -12.26
N GLY A 100 1.26 5.83 -13.11
CA GLY A 100 1.70 4.58 -13.73
C GLY A 100 0.75 3.92 -14.72
N LEU A 101 -0.39 4.54 -15.05
CA LEU A 101 -1.46 3.92 -15.82
C LEU A 101 -1.76 4.60 -17.16
N VAL A 102 -1.07 5.70 -17.47
CA VAL A 102 -1.26 6.46 -18.72
C VAL A 102 0.07 6.62 -19.42
N LEU A 103 0.13 6.18 -20.67
CA LEU A 103 1.23 6.42 -21.58
C LEU A 103 0.85 7.53 -22.57
N THR A 104 1.77 8.46 -22.79
CA THR A 104 1.67 9.48 -23.85
C THR A 104 2.83 9.28 -24.83
N LEU A 105 2.48 9.10 -26.10
CA LEU A 105 3.39 9.05 -27.23
C LEU A 105 3.34 10.39 -27.95
N VAL A 106 4.49 10.95 -28.28
CA VAL A 106 4.61 12.14 -29.13
C VAL A 106 5.45 11.77 -30.34
N PHE A 107 4.93 12.04 -31.52
CA PHE A 107 5.57 11.81 -32.81
C PHE A 107 6.14 13.12 -33.37
N ASP A 108 7.07 13.03 -34.32
CA ASP A 108 7.66 14.20 -34.97
C ASP A 108 6.70 14.89 -35.96
N GLU A 109 5.61 14.22 -36.31
CA GLU A 109 4.53 14.74 -37.14
C GLU A 109 3.16 14.17 -36.78
N THR A 110 2.13 14.51 -37.58
CA THR A 110 0.76 14.05 -37.34
C THR A 110 0.57 12.61 -37.76
N VAL A 111 0.06 11.77 -36.86
CA VAL A 111 -0.16 10.33 -37.07
C VAL A 111 -1.65 9.99 -36.99
N TYR A 112 -2.09 9.13 -37.90
CA TYR A 112 -3.45 8.60 -38.03
C TYR A 112 -3.45 7.08 -37.81
N GLN A 113 -4.49 6.61 -37.14
CA GLN A 113 -4.78 5.18 -37.06
C GLN A 113 -5.30 4.69 -38.40
N GLY A 114 -4.51 3.86 -39.07
CA GLY A 114 -4.87 3.29 -40.35
C GLY A 114 -5.81 2.10 -40.22
N SER A 115 -6.12 1.47 -41.36
CA SER A 115 -7.04 0.33 -41.40
C SER A 115 -6.51 -0.97 -40.74
N GLY A 116 -5.21 -1.03 -40.48
CA GLY A 116 -4.52 -2.14 -39.84
C GLY A 116 -4.41 -2.01 -38.32
N TYR A 117 -4.78 -0.86 -37.75
CA TYR A 117 -4.58 -0.55 -36.34
C TYR A 117 -5.23 -1.57 -35.39
N ASP A 118 -4.44 -2.13 -34.48
CA ASP A 118 -4.90 -2.89 -33.33
C ASP A 118 -4.09 -2.47 -32.08
N ASP A 119 -4.75 -2.31 -30.93
CA ASP A 119 -4.07 -1.99 -29.67
C ASP A 119 -3.00 -3.03 -29.29
N SER A 120 -3.11 -4.26 -29.78
CA SER A 120 -2.13 -5.32 -29.59
C SER A 120 -0.85 -5.19 -30.41
N ASP A 121 -0.77 -4.21 -31.31
CA ASP A 121 0.47 -3.84 -32.01
C ASP A 121 1.46 -3.14 -31.07
N TRP A 122 0.97 -2.60 -29.94
CA TRP A 122 1.77 -1.92 -28.93
C TRP A 122 1.87 -2.72 -27.65
N ASP A 123 3.08 -2.82 -27.12
CA ASP A 123 3.32 -3.33 -25.78
C ASP A 123 4.52 -2.63 -25.12
N ILE A 124 4.54 -2.66 -23.79
CA ILE A 124 5.67 -2.16 -23.00
C ILE A 124 6.24 -3.26 -22.13
N ASP A 125 7.56 -3.27 -21.96
CA ASP A 125 8.22 -4.06 -20.93
C ASP A 125 8.67 -3.17 -19.78
N ALA A 126 8.41 -3.59 -18.55
CA ALA A 126 8.87 -2.94 -17.34
C ALA A 126 9.70 -3.92 -16.48
N SER A 127 10.78 -3.42 -15.89
CA SER A 127 11.77 -4.25 -15.20
C SER A 127 11.24 -5.08 -14.02
N VAL A 128 10.14 -4.68 -13.36
CA VAL A 128 9.53 -5.41 -12.23
C VAL A 128 8.10 -5.86 -12.54
N THR A 129 7.27 -5.00 -13.15
CA THR A 129 5.86 -5.27 -13.48
C THR A 129 5.72 -6.38 -14.53
N GLY A 130 6.71 -6.57 -15.39
CA GLY A 130 6.80 -7.68 -16.33
C GLY A 130 6.93 -7.24 -17.79
N SER A 131 6.86 -8.22 -18.69
CA SER A 131 6.99 -8.03 -20.13
C SER A 131 5.66 -8.15 -20.87
N ASN A 132 5.59 -7.57 -22.07
CA ASN A 132 4.45 -7.55 -22.98
C ASN A 132 3.17 -7.01 -22.29
N ILE A 133 3.30 -5.90 -21.56
CA ILE A 133 2.17 -5.25 -20.90
C ILE A 133 1.35 -4.55 -21.97
N GLY A 134 0.15 -5.06 -22.20
CA GLY A 134 -0.76 -4.48 -23.18
C GLY A 134 -1.24 -3.08 -22.81
N MET A 135 -1.64 -2.33 -23.84
CA MET A 135 -2.19 -0.99 -23.70
C MET A 135 -3.54 -0.89 -24.39
N THR A 136 -4.28 0.17 -24.13
CA THR A 136 -5.55 0.45 -24.80
C THR A 136 -5.59 1.90 -25.21
N TYR A 137 -5.89 2.15 -26.47
CA TYR A 137 -5.93 3.49 -27.00
C TYR A 137 -7.04 4.34 -26.39
N VAL A 138 -6.73 5.62 -26.15
CA VAL A 138 -7.65 6.59 -25.54
C VAL A 138 -7.98 7.73 -26.51
N SER A 139 -6.97 8.38 -27.08
CA SER A 139 -7.14 9.59 -27.91
C SER A 139 -5.86 10.00 -28.62
N GLY A 140 -5.97 10.85 -29.65
CA GLY A 140 -4.82 11.45 -30.35
C GLY A 140 -4.81 11.29 -31.87
N ASP A 141 -5.80 10.60 -32.44
CA ASP A 141 -5.86 10.26 -33.87
C ASP A 141 -5.94 11.52 -34.73
N GLY A 142 -5.07 11.61 -35.73
CA GLY A 142 -4.88 12.80 -36.53
C GLY A 142 -4.22 13.96 -35.78
N THR A 143 -3.41 13.66 -34.77
CA THR A 143 -2.52 14.61 -34.08
C THR A 143 -1.12 14.02 -33.95
N ASP A 144 -0.17 14.80 -33.44
CA ASP A 144 1.19 14.36 -33.12
C ASP A 144 1.32 13.68 -31.75
N THR A 145 0.22 13.58 -30.99
CA THR A 145 0.23 13.10 -29.60
C THR A 145 -0.85 12.07 -29.37
N HIS A 146 -0.46 10.84 -29.10
CA HIS A 146 -1.38 9.73 -28.80
C HIS A 146 -1.31 9.34 -27.32
N VAL A 147 -2.44 8.95 -26.76
CA VAL A 147 -2.60 8.61 -25.34
C VAL A 147 -3.21 7.23 -25.21
N TYR A 148 -2.63 6.42 -24.32
CA TYR A 148 -3.05 5.06 -24.03
C TYR A 148 -3.20 4.85 -22.52
N THR A 149 -4.11 3.96 -22.12
CA THR A 149 -4.10 3.36 -20.78
C THR A 149 -3.25 2.11 -20.76
N ILE A 150 -2.51 1.89 -19.69
CA ILE A 150 -1.66 0.71 -19.49
C ILE A 150 -2.44 -0.34 -18.69
N ALA A 151 -2.35 -1.62 -19.09
CA ALA A 151 -3.10 -2.70 -18.43
C ALA A 151 -2.64 -3.00 -17.00
N SER A 152 -1.41 -2.60 -16.64
CA SER A 152 -0.82 -2.78 -15.31
C SER A 152 -0.13 -1.50 -14.87
N GLU A 153 -0.23 -1.17 -13.58
CA GLU A 153 0.35 0.05 -13.03
C GLU A 153 1.88 -0.06 -12.96
N ILE A 154 2.55 0.79 -13.74
CA ILE A 154 4.01 0.89 -13.76
C ILE A 154 4.49 1.63 -12.52
N GLN A 155 5.50 1.11 -11.84
CA GLN A 155 5.96 1.60 -10.55
C GLN A 155 7.08 2.63 -10.70
N ASP A 156 7.32 3.47 -9.69
CA ASP A 156 8.46 4.41 -9.67
C ASP A 156 9.79 3.65 -9.80
N GLY A 157 10.75 4.25 -10.52
CA GLY A 157 12.09 3.71 -10.71
C GLY A 157 12.21 2.53 -11.68
N GLU A 158 11.11 1.99 -12.21
CA GLU A 158 11.18 0.93 -13.23
C GLU A 158 11.83 1.43 -14.52
N THR A 159 12.70 0.60 -15.09
CA THR A 159 13.16 0.80 -16.47
C THR A 159 12.08 0.25 -17.39
N VAL A 160 11.55 1.11 -18.26
CA VAL A 160 10.47 0.76 -19.19
C VAL A 160 10.93 0.97 -20.62
N ASN A 161 10.58 0.04 -21.49
CA ASN A 161 10.74 0.17 -22.92
C ASN A 161 9.39 -0.03 -23.63
N ILE A 162 9.31 0.38 -24.89
CA ILE A 162 8.14 0.20 -25.75
C ILE A 162 8.52 -0.52 -27.03
N ASP A 163 7.63 -1.39 -27.46
CA ASP A 163 7.65 -2.08 -28.73
C ASP A 163 6.41 -1.70 -29.56
N PHE A 164 6.62 -1.53 -30.86
CA PHE A 164 5.55 -1.39 -31.85
C PHE A 164 5.77 -2.39 -32.98
N ASN A 165 4.89 -3.37 -33.07
CA ASN A 165 4.89 -4.42 -34.08
C ASN A 165 3.69 -4.26 -35.03
N GLY A 166 3.49 -3.04 -35.53
CA GLY A 166 2.38 -2.72 -36.42
C GLY A 166 2.30 -3.58 -37.67
N ASP A 167 1.06 -3.90 -38.07
CA ASP A 167 0.72 -4.41 -39.38
C ASP A 167 0.77 -3.29 -40.45
N THR A 168 0.52 -3.66 -41.70
CA THR A 168 0.39 -2.67 -42.80
C THR A 168 -0.74 -1.69 -42.50
N ASN A 169 -0.45 -0.39 -42.57
CA ASN A 169 -1.37 0.70 -42.23
C ASN A 169 -1.88 0.64 -40.78
N SER A 170 -1.04 0.30 -39.79
CA SER A 170 -1.41 0.43 -38.37
C SER A 170 -1.40 1.89 -37.92
N GLU A 171 -0.26 2.57 -38.07
CA GLU A 171 -0.09 4.00 -37.77
C GLU A 171 0.58 4.66 -38.99
N GLU A 172 -0.06 5.68 -39.58
CA GLU A 172 0.38 6.29 -40.84
C GLU A 172 0.29 7.82 -40.78
N ASP A 173 1.09 8.51 -41.61
CA ASP A 173 0.93 9.95 -41.80
C ASP A 173 -0.27 10.29 -42.70
N GLY A 174 -0.48 11.58 -43.00
CA GLY A 174 -1.56 12.03 -43.88
C GLY A 174 -1.40 11.65 -45.35
N ASP A 175 -0.21 11.21 -45.77
CA ASP A 175 0.13 10.79 -47.12
C ASP A 175 0.13 9.25 -47.28
N GLY A 176 -0.02 8.51 -46.17
CA GLY A 176 -0.12 7.05 -46.08
C GLY A 176 1.22 6.33 -45.95
N ASP A 177 2.26 7.01 -45.45
CA ASP A 177 3.54 6.39 -45.11
C ASP A 177 3.49 5.84 -43.66
N ASP A 178 3.83 4.56 -43.50
CA ASP A 178 3.68 3.80 -42.25
C ASP A 178 4.79 4.07 -41.23
N LEU A 179 4.44 4.24 -39.95
CA LEU A 179 5.37 4.22 -38.82
C LEU A 179 6.21 2.94 -38.84
N GLU A 180 7.54 3.09 -38.80
CA GLU A 180 8.44 1.94 -38.73
C GLU A 180 8.30 1.22 -37.38
N ALA A 181 8.50 -0.11 -37.38
CA ALA A 181 8.47 -0.90 -36.16
C ALA A 181 9.47 -0.36 -35.13
N ILE A 182 9.01 -0.23 -33.89
CA ILE A 182 9.80 0.25 -32.75
C ILE A 182 10.20 -0.97 -31.94
N VAL A 183 11.48 -1.09 -31.61
CA VAL A 183 12.00 -2.24 -30.86
C VAL A 183 12.76 -1.74 -29.63
N SER A 184 12.16 -1.92 -28.47
CA SER A 184 12.72 -1.66 -27.15
C SER A 184 13.22 -0.22 -26.98
N ASP A 185 12.44 0.76 -27.45
CA ASP A 185 12.77 2.18 -27.24
C ASP A 185 12.48 2.59 -25.79
N ALA A 186 13.31 3.46 -25.24
CA ALA A 186 13.21 3.85 -23.84
C ALA A 186 11.98 4.72 -23.57
N VAL A 187 11.23 4.39 -22.52
CA VAL A 187 10.08 5.17 -22.05
C VAL A 187 10.47 5.95 -20.79
N ILE A 188 10.11 7.23 -20.74
CA ILE A 188 10.31 8.07 -19.55
C ILE A 188 9.23 7.69 -18.52
N ASN A 189 9.65 7.01 -17.46
CA ASN A 189 8.78 6.65 -16.36
C ASN A 189 8.74 7.77 -15.30
N ASN A 190 7.58 8.44 -15.16
CA ASN A 190 7.36 9.42 -14.08
C ASN A 190 6.43 8.90 -12.99
N SER A 191 6.16 7.59 -12.92
CA SER A 191 5.36 7.00 -11.86
C SER A 191 5.89 7.40 -10.48
N GLU A 192 4.98 7.64 -9.54
CA GLU A 192 5.32 7.96 -8.15
C GLU A 192 4.89 6.84 -7.19
N GLN A 193 4.33 5.75 -7.73
CA GLN A 193 3.86 4.62 -6.94
C GLN A 193 5.03 3.64 -6.78
N PHE A 194 5.75 3.74 -5.68
CA PHE A 194 6.65 2.70 -5.18
C PHE A 194 6.73 2.88 -3.67
N GLU A 195 5.79 2.29 -2.96
CA GLU A 195 5.79 2.32 -1.50
C GLU A 195 6.32 1.00 -0.98
N LEU A 196 7.55 1.03 -0.44
CA LEU A 196 8.06 -0.04 0.39
C LEU A 196 7.17 -0.17 1.63
N PRO A 197 6.91 -1.38 2.15
CA PRO A 197 6.20 -1.53 3.40
C PRO A 197 6.87 -0.75 4.54
N GLU A 198 6.09 -0.06 5.34
CA GLU A 198 6.52 0.57 6.59
C GLU A 198 5.76 -0.03 7.79
N LEU A 199 6.49 -0.29 8.90
CA LEU A 199 5.85 -0.69 10.15
C LEU A 199 5.23 0.55 10.82
N LEU A 200 3.90 0.59 10.89
CA LEU A 200 3.16 1.70 11.52
C LEU A 200 3.04 1.54 13.03
N SER A 201 2.86 0.31 13.52
CA SER A 201 2.76 0.05 14.95
C SER A 201 3.07 -1.39 15.31
N SER A 202 3.59 -1.55 16.52
CA SER A 202 3.85 -2.83 17.18
C SER A 202 3.25 -2.79 18.58
N THR A 203 2.44 -3.81 18.92
CA THR A 203 1.74 -3.86 20.21
C THR A 203 1.75 -5.25 20.82
N ILE A 204 1.93 -5.32 22.13
CA ILE A 204 1.83 -6.57 22.89
C ILE A 204 0.49 -6.60 23.62
N SER A 205 -0.15 -7.76 23.63
CA SER A 205 -1.43 -8.00 24.30
C SER A 205 -1.32 -7.99 25.83
N ALA A 206 -2.47 -7.86 26.51
CA ALA A 206 -2.53 -7.85 27.97
C ALA A 206 -1.91 -9.09 28.64
N ASN A 207 -2.05 -10.27 28.03
CA ASN A 207 -1.43 -11.50 28.56
C ASN A 207 0.09 -11.61 28.30
N GLY A 208 0.71 -10.63 27.63
CA GLY A 208 2.14 -10.61 27.35
C GLY A 208 2.63 -11.65 26.34
N SER A 209 1.74 -12.40 25.67
CA SER A 209 2.13 -13.54 24.81
C SER A 209 1.80 -13.36 23.33
N THR A 210 1.20 -12.24 22.92
CA THR A 210 0.86 -11.98 21.52
C THR A 210 1.40 -10.62 21.10
N LEU A 211 2.15 -10.61 19.99
CA LEU A 211 2.63 -9.42 19.31
C LEU A 211 1.77 -9.19 18.06
N THR A 212 1.31 -7.97 17.86
CA THR A 212 0.61 -7.52 16.66
C THR A 212 1.44 -6.45 15.98
N LEU A 213 1.78 -6.67 14.72
CA LEU A 213 2.47 -5.71 13.85
C LEU A 213 1.48 -5.22 12.80
N VAL A 214 1.43 -3.90 12.59
CA VAL A 214 0.57 -3.25 11.59
C VAL A 214 1.43 -2.48 10.61
N TYR A 215 1.24 -2.75 9.33
CA TYR A 215 1.91 -2.09 8.23
C TYR A 215 0.98 -1.07 7.55
N ASP A 216 1.57 -0.15 6.80
CA ASP A 216 0.87 0.86 6.00
C ASP A 216 0.17 0.26 4.76
N VAL A 217 0.80 -0.76 4.17
CA VAL A 217 0.30 -1.50 3.01
C VAL A 217 0.00 -2.95 3.36
N VAL A 218 -0.70 -3.65 2.46
CA VAL A 218 -0.86 -5.10 2.56
C VAL A 218 0.51 -5.73 2.41
N THR A 219 0.84 -6.69 3.29
CA THR A 219 2.10 -7.44 3.24
C THR A 219 1.87 -8.94 3.20
N SER A 220 2.85 -9.68 2.68
CA SER A 220 2.93 -11.12 2.75
C SER A 220 4.32 -11.60 3.16
N GLN A 221 4.36 -12.84 3.64
CA GLN A 221 5.58 -13.61 3.78
C GLN A 221 6.07 -14.00 2.39
N GLY A 222 7.23 -13.47 2.01
CA GLY A 222 7.89 -13.86 0.78
C GLY A 222 8.63 -15.19 0.93
N VAL A 223 9.37 -15.55 -0.11
CA VAL A 223 10.04 -16.87 -0.22
C VAL A 223 11.16 -17.07 0.80
N SER A 224 11.76 -15.97 1.29
CA SER A 224 12.88 -16.00 2.24
C SER A 224 12.43 -15.85 3.69
N TYR A 225 11.13 -15.66 3.94
CA TYR A 225 10.58 -15.39 5.26
C TYR A 225 11.02 -16.41 6.32
N ASN A 226 11.52 -15.92 7.44
CA ASN A 226 11.76 -16.70 8.64
C ASN A 226 11.35 -15.93 9.91
N ASP A 227 10.74 -16.62 10.86
CA ASP A 227 10.42 -16.05 12.18
C ASP A 227 11.67 -15.53 12.91
N SER A 228 12.86 -16.06 12.61
CA SER A 228 14.14 -15.57 13.15
C SER A 228 14.61 -14.25 12.58
N ASP A 229 13.95 -13.72 11.55
CA ASP A 229 14.25 -12.39 11.01
C ASP A 229 13.80 -11.29 11.97
N PHE A 230 12.87 -11.63 12.88
CA PHE A 230 12.41 -10.75 13.94
C PHE A 230 13.07 -11.09 15.26
N ASP A 231 13.60 -10.06 15.91
CA ASP A 231 14.12 -10.14 17.26
C ASP A 231 13.35 -9.16 18.15
N LEU A 232 12.79 -9.69 19.24
CA LEU A 232 12.11 -8.87 20.25
C LEU A 232 13.05 -8.72 21.45
N ASP A 233 13.51 -7.51 21.74
CA ASP A 233 14.44 -7.24 22.84
C ASP A 233 13.67 -6.65 24.03
N ALA A 234 13.62 -7.38 25.15
CA ALA A 234 12.92 -6.96 26.36
C ALA A 234 13.88 -6.79 27.53
N SER A 235 13.80 -5.63 28.17
CA SER A 235 14.77 -5.16 29.18
C SER A 235 15.03 -6.09 30.38
N VAL A 236 14.13 -7.03 30.72
CA VAL A 236 14.26 -7.93 31.90
C VAL A 236 14.26 -9.41 31.52
N SER A 237 13.45 -9.81 30.54
CA SER A 237 13.29 -11.18 30.05
C SER A 237 14.48 -11.73 29.24
N GLY A 238 15.44 -10.87 28.89
CA GLY A 238 16.69 -11.21 28.22
C GLY A 238 16.74 -10.73 26.76
N ASN A 239 17.97 -10.58 26.23
CA ASN A 239 18.16 -10.11 24.87
C ASN A 239 17.79 -11.21 23.86
N ASN A 240 16.94 -10.89 22.88
CA ASN A 240 16.29 -11.77 21.90
C ASN A 240 15.28 -12.77 22.48
N ILE A 241 14.02 -12.34 22.52
CA ILE A 241 12.86 -13.21 22.64
C ILE A 241 12.39 -13.57 21.24
N SER A 242 12.37 -14.86 20.94
CA SER A 242 11.81 -15.35 19.69
C SER A 242 10.29 -15.13 19.64
N ILE A 243 9.81 -14.81 18.46
CA ILE A 243 8.39 -14.81 18.13
C ILE A 243 8.10 -15.91 17.11
N VAL A 244 6.85 -16.35 17.04
CA VAL A 244 6.40 -17.36 16.08
C VAL A 244 5.18 -16.82 15.37
N TYR A 245 5.22 -16.78 14.05
CA TYR A 245 4.11 -16.27 13.28
C TYR A 245 2.85 -17.13 13.42
N VAL A 246 1.69 -16.47 13.48
CA VAL A 246 0.38 -17.12 13.67
C VAL A 246 -0.55 -16.86 12.49
N SER A 247 -0.73 -15.59 12.11
CA SER A 247 -1.71 -15.19 11.09
C SER A 247 -1.48 -13.77 10.59
N GLY A 248 -2.19 -13.40 9.51
CA GLY A 248 -2.13 -12.04 8.93
C GLY A 248 -1.57 -11.94 7.52
N ASN A 249 -1.17 -13.05 6.90
CA ASN A 249 -0.57 -13.07 5.57
C ASN A 249 -1.52 -12.46 4.54
N ASN A 250 -0.99 -11.66 3.61
CA ASN A 250 -1.77 -10.92 2.63
C ASN A 250 -2.77 -9.95 3.28
N THR A 251 -2.41 -9.37 4.42
CA THR A 251 -3.15 -8.29 5.08
C THR A 251 -2.19 -7.22 5.58
N THR A 252 -2.72 -6.11 6.11
CA THR A 252 -1.90 -5.05 6.74
C THR A 252 -1.52 -5.37 8.19
N THR A 253 -1.92 -6.52 8.75
CA THR A 253 -1.74 -6.84 10.18
C THR A 253 -1.26 -8.26 10.36
N HIS A 254 -0.05 -8.42 10.91
CA HIS A 254 0.53 -9.71 11.24
C HIS A 254 0.46 -9.97 12.75
N ILE A 255 0.18 -11.21 13.12
CA ILE A 255 0.04 -11.67 14.50
C ILE A 255 1.07 -12.75 14.77
N TYR A 256 1.78 -12.60 15.88
CA TYR A 256 2.82 -13.51 16.34
C TYR A 256 2.56 -13.94 17.78
N THR A 257 2.94 -15.17 18.12
CA THR A 257 3.05 -15.64 19.50
C THR A 257 4.44 -15.31 20.00
N ILE A 258 4.54 -14.74 21.20
CA ILE A 258 5.81 -14.48 21.87
C ILE A 258 6.18 -15.73 22.67
N VAL A 259 7.39 -16.27 22.45
CA VAL A 259 7.80 -17.55 23.05
C VAL A 259 7.97 -17.44 24.57
N SER A 260 8.41 -16.27 25.06
CA SER A 260 8.50 -15.96 26.49
C SER A 260 7.57 -14.80 26.82
N THR A 261 6.70 -14.97 27.80
CA THR A 261 5.73 -13.94 28.18
C THR A 261 6.44 -12.66 28.62
N ILE A 262 6.06 -11.55 28.01
CA ILE A 262 6.51 -10.20 28.36
C ILE A 262 5.82 -9.77 29.65
N LEU A 263 6.59 -9.25 30.59
CA LEU A 263 6.08 -8.77 31.87
C LEU A 263 5.53 -7.34 31.77
N GLU A 264 4.70 -6.97 32.73
CA GLU A 264 4.24 -5.60 32.93
C GLU A 264 5.44 -4.67 33.11
N ASN A 265 5.37 -3.48 32.49
CA ASN A 265 6.40 -2.43 32.57
C ASN A 265 7.76 -2.76 31.93
N GLU A 266 7.92 -3.89 31.25
CA GLU A 266 9.11 -4.10 30.42
C GLU A 266 9.15 -3.11 29.26
N ILE A 267 10.31 -2.50 29.04
CA ILE A 267 10.63 -1.80 27.80
C ILE A 267 10.96 -2.87 26.77
N VAL A 268 10.25 -2.82 25.64
CA VAL A 268 10.39 -3.78 24.56
C VAL A 268 10.64 -3.04 23.25
N ASN A 269 11.59 -3.53 22.48
CA ASN A 269 11.92 -3.02 21.16
C ASN A 269 11.89 -4.19 20.17
N ILE A 270 11.60 -3.91 18.90
CA ILE A 270 11.63 -4.88 17.83
C ILE A 270 12.71 -4.52 16.81
N ASP A 271 13.46 -5.53 16.42
CA ASP A 271 14.36 -5.52 15.28
C ASP A 271 13.78 -6.43 14.19
N PHE A 272 13.96 -6.03 12.93
CA PHE A 272 13.69 -6.86 11.77
C PHE A 272 14.91 -6.83 10.85
N ASN A 273 15.55 -7.98 10.66
CA ASN A 273 16.71 -8.19 9.80
C ASN A 273 16.41 -9.27 8.76
N GLY A 274 15.33 -9.09 7.98
CA GLY A 274 14.98 -10.00 6.90
C GLY A 274 15.97 -9.96 5.73
N ASP A 275 16.07 -11.09 5.04
CA ASP A 275 16.68 -11.15 3.71
C ASP A 275 15.73 -10.52 2.66
N ALA A 276 16.19 -10.40 1.42
CA ALA A 276 15.33 -10.04 0.30
C ALA A 276 14.17 -11.05 0.18
N ASP A 277 12.97 -10.55 -0.11
CA ASP A 277 11.72 -11.32 -0.15
C ASP A 277 11.35 -11.98 1.21
N SER A 278 11.67 -11.37 2.36
CA SER A 278 11.18 -11.84 3.67
C SER A 278 9.76 -11.35 3.96
N ILE A 279 9.53 -10.04 4.09
CA ILE A 279 8.20 -9.43 4.19
C ILE A 279 8.06 -8.45 3.03
N GLU A 280 7.07 -8.68 2.18
CA GLU A 280 6.92 -7.97 0.91
C GLU A 280 5.48 -7.45 0.73
N ASN A 281 5.30 -6.37 -0.02
CA ASN A 281 3.98 -5.99 -0.52
C ASN A 281 3.60 -6.83 -1.78
N PRO A 282 2.34 -6.80 -2.26
CA PRO A 282 1.91 -7.57 -3.43
C PRO A 282 2.65 -7.26 -4.75
N ILE A 283 3.42 -6.18 -4.80
CA ILE A 283 4.16 -5.71 -5.97
C ILE A 283 5.67 -5.97 -5.86
N GLY A 284 6.11 -6.71 -4.83
CA GLY A 284 7.52 -7.14 -4.65
C GLY A 284 8.42 -6.13 -3.94
N GLY A 285 7.86 -5.11 -3.29
CA GLY A 285 8.59 -4.19 -2.43
C GLY A 285 8.83 -4.79 -1.05
N ASP A 286 10.09 -4.89 -0.65
CA ASP A 286 10.51 -5.48 0.62
C ASP A 286 10.45 -4.48 1.79
N LEU A 287 9.96 -4.96 2.94
CA LEU A 287 10.07 -4.26 4.21
C LEU A 287 11.53 -4.00 4.53
N VAL A 288 11.86 -2.74 4.77
CA VAL A 288 13.22 -2.33 5.14
C VAL A 288 13.56 -2.84 6.55
N THR A 289 14.85 -3.08 6.81
CA THR A 289 15.37 -3.39 8.14
C THR A 289 14.84 -2.43 9.20
N ILE A 290 14.31 -2.99 10.29
CA ILE A 290 13.84 -2.24 11.46
C ILE A 290 14.88 -2.39 12.57
N VAL A 291 15.27 -1.28 13.20
CA VAL A 291 16.28 -1.28 14.25
C VAL A 291 15.75 -0.61 15.52
N SER A 292 15.59 -1.41 16.56
CA SER A 292 15.24 -1.04 17.92
C SER A 292 13.98 -0.18 17.99
N ASP A 293 12.97 -0.52 17.18
CA ASP A 293 11.72 0.22 17.13
C ASP A 293 10.88 -0.07 18.38
N PRO A 294 10.37 0.94 19.09
CA PRO A 294 9.71 0.72 20.37
C PRO A 294 8.36 0.01 20.20
N VAL A 295 8.15 -1.04 20.98
CA VAL A 295 6.90 -1.80 21.02
C VAL A 295 6.03 -1.31 22.18
N VAL A 296 4.74 -1.07 21.91
CA VAL A 296 3.78 -0.73 22.96
C VAL A 296 3.44 -1.97 23.78
N ASN A 297 4.02 -2.05 24.98
CA ASN A 297 3.76 -3.13 25.92
C ASN A 297 2.47 -2.85 26.73
N ASN A 298 1.39 -3.58 26.43
CA ASN A 298 0.16 -3.54 27.24
C ASN A 298 0.03 -4.72 28.21
N SER A 299 1.10 -5.52 28.39
CA SER A 299 1.08 -6.66 29.30
C SER A 299 0.72 -6.21 30.71
N ASN A 300 -0.17 -6.95 31.37
CA ASN A 300 -0.41 -6.87 32.80
C ASN A 300 0.07 -8.14 33.51
N TYR A 301 0.98 -8.88 32.87
CA TYR A 301 1.52 -10.10 33.41
C TYR A 301 2.70 -9.81 34.34
N GLU A 302 2.64 -10.29 35.56
CA GLU A 302 3.73 -10.16 36.52
C GLU A 302 3.98 -11.51 37.23
N THR A 303 5.11 -11.62 37.94
CA THR A 303 5.57 -12.88 38.58
C THR A 303 5.83 -12.76 40.08
N ASP A 304 5.69 -11.57 40.63
CA ASP A 304 5.83 -11.27 42.04
C ASP A 304 4.56 -11.74 42.79
N PRO A 305 4.70 -12.48 43.89
CA PRO A 305 3.55 -12.87 44.69
C PRO A 305 3.05 -11.72 45.57
N PRO A 306 1.77 -11.73 45.99
CA PRO A 306 1.20 -10.68 46.82
C PRO A 306 1.90 -10.61 48.17
N VAL A 307 2.24 -9.39 48.59
CA VAL A 307 2.90 -9.08 49.85
C VAL A 307 1.88 -8.56 50.85
N PHE A 308 1.85 -9.16 52.04
CA PHE A 308 1.01 -8.66 53.13
C PHE A 308 1.56 -7.33 53.67
N THR A 309 0.73 -6.29 53.60
CA THR A 309 1.02 -4.96 54.12
C THR A 309 0.43 -4.73 55.52
N GLY A 310 -0.44 -5.64 55.97
CA GLY A 310 -1.06 -5.61 57.29
C GLY A 310 -1.85 -6.88 57.59
N SER A 311 -1.93 -7.25 58.86
CA SER A 311 -2.70 -8.39 59.33
C SER A 311 -3.24 -8.12 60.75
N GLY A 312 -4.32 -8.80 61.12
CA GLY A 312 -4.92 -8.66 62.44
C GLY A 312 -5.91 -9.78 62.73
N PRO A 313 -6.21 -10.04 64.01
CA PRO A 313 -5.90 -9.21 65.18
C PRO A 313 -4.45 -9.32 65.67
N THR A 314 -3.88 -8.25 66.23
CA THR A 314 -2.48 -8.20 66.73
C THR A 314 -2.34 -8.04 68.24
N SER A 315 -3.46 -7.94 68.96
CA SER A 315 -3.48 -7.75 70.41
C SER A 315 -4.49 -8.68 71.08
N ALA A 316 -4.40 -8.78 72.41
CA ALA A 316 -5.42 -9.47 73.20
C ALA A 316 -6.80 -8.81 72.98
N LEU A 317 -7.82 -9.65 72.82
CA LEU A 317 -9.20 -9.26 72.60
C LEU A 317 -10.05 -9.54 73.84
N THR A 318 -11.13 -8.78 74.01
CA THR A 318 -12.12 -9.04 75.06
C THR A 318 -12.96 -10.27 74.73
N CYS A 319 -13.31 -11.02 75.78
CA CYS A 319 -14.32 -12.07 75.73
C CYS A 319 -15.63 -11.48 76.24
N ASP A 320 -16.64 -11.42 75.37
CA ASP A 320 -17.99 -10.97 75.71
C ASP A 320 -18.93 -12.19 75.86
N VAL A 321 -18.69 -13.25 75.08
CA VAL A 321 -19.44 -14.52 75.10
C VAL A 321 -18.52 -15.71 74.83
N ASP A 322 -18.82 -16.87 75.40
CA ASP A 322 -18.05 -18.11 75.21
C ASP A 322 -18.93 -19.23 74.60
N PRO A 323 -18.70 -19.65 73.34
CA PRO A 323 -17.60 -19.25 72.46
C PRO A 323 -17.83 -17.91 71.74
N GLU A 324 -16.72 -17.24 71.43
CA GLU A 324 -16.62 -15.94 70.79
C GLU A 324 -16.48 -16.07 69.26
N SER A 325 -16.76 -14.99 68.53
CA SER A 325 -16.44 -14.86 67.10
C SER A 325 -15.66 -13.58 66.85
N LYS A 326 -14.51 -13.67 66.16
CA LYS A 326 -13.63 -12.53 65.88
C LYS A 326 -13.27 -12.48 64.39
N THR A 327 -13.11 -11.28 63.86
CA THR A 327 -12.75 -11.10 62.45
C THR A 327 -11.24 -11.19 62.29
N LEU A 328 -10.80 -12.15 61.47
CA LEU A 328 -9.46 -12.19 60.91
C LEU A 328 -9.41 -11.21 59.74
N THR A 329 -8.36 -10.39 59.66
CA THR A 329 -8.20 -9.35 58.62
C THR A 329 -6.80 -9.36 58.05
N ALA A 330 -6.67 -9.02 56.77
CA ALA A 330 -5.38 -8.81 56.12
C ALA A 330 -5.49 -7.78 54.99
N THR A 331 -4.38 -7.12 54.69
CA THR A 331 -4.22 -6.27 53.50
C THR A 331 -3.00 -6.70 52.70
N THR A 332 -3.10 -6.64 51.38
CA THR A 332 -2.03 -6.92 50.42
C THR A 332 -1.73 -5.68 49.59
N ASP A 333 -0.54 -5.60 48.99
CA ASP A 333 -0.14 -4.54 48.07
C ASP A 333 -0.83 -4.62 46.70
N GLU A 334 -1.28 -5.81 46.32
CA GLU A 334 -2.07 -6.06 45.11
C GLU A 334 -3.34 -6.87 45.36
N ALA A 335 -4.14 -7.07 44.31
CA ALA A 335 -5.38 -7.84 44.39
C ALA A 335 -5.07 -9.34 44.53
N ALA A 336 -5.50 -9.95 45.63
CA ALA A 336 -5.16 -11.34 45.94
C ALA A 336 -6.36 -12.17 46.41
N THR A 337 -6.31 -13.48 46.22
CA THR A 337 -7.10 -14.47 46.94
C THR A 337 -6.30 -14.92 48.16
N VAL A 338 -6.80 -14.67 49.36
CA VAL A 338 -6.12 -15.03 50.61
C VAL A 338 -6.75 -16.28 51.21
N LYS A 339 -5.89 -17.22 51.60
CA LYS A 339 -6.23 -18.40 52.38
C LYS A 339 -5.61 -18.34 53.76
N TYR A 340 -6.18 -19.10 54.69
CA TYR A 340 -5.64 -19.25 56.03
C TYR A 340 -5.72 -20.70 56.50
N ASP A 341 -4.85 -21.04 57.45
CA ASP A 341 -4.87 -22.33 58.15
C ASP A 341 -4.34 -22.18 59.58
N THR A 342 -4.54 -23.20 60.40
CA THR A 342 -3.99 -23.32 61.78
C THR A 342 -2.61 -23.95 61.81
N SER A 343 -2.12 -24.45 60.67
CA SER A 343 -0.74 -24.95 60.47
C SER A 343 -0.05 -24.18 59.34
N ASP A 344 1.28 -24.00 59.44
CA ASP A 344 2.05 -23.40 58.34
C ASP A 344 2.21 -24.41 57.20
N VAL A 345 1.37 -24.27 56.19
CA VAL A 345 1.35 -25.13 54.99
C VAL A 345 1.35 -24.27 53.74
N ALA A 346 1.72 -24.87 52.60
CA ALA A 346 1.69 -24.18 51.31
C ALA A 346 0.27 -23.72 50.95
N TYR A 347 0.14 -22.65 50.16
CA TYR A 347 -1.14 -22.03 49.78
C TYR A 347 -2.18 -23.05 49.26
N ASP A 348 -1.78 -23.96 48.38
CA ASP A 348 -2.69 -24.97 47.80
C ASP A 348 -3.18 -26.01 48.83
N SER A 349 -2.46 -26.15 49.95
CA SER A 349 -2.80 -27.06 51.05
C SER A 349 -3.58 -26.39 52.18
N MET A 350 -3.71 -25.06 52.17
CA MET A 350 -4.50 -24.35 53.17
C MET A 350 -5.98 -24.69 53.02
N SER A 351 -6.60 -25.05 54.14
CA SER A 351 -7.96 -25.61 54.18
C SER A 351 -9.04 -24.54 54.04
N TYR A 352 -8.75 -23.29 54.41
CA TYR A 352 -9.74 -22.23 54.51
C TYR A 352 -9.39 -21.04 53.61
N THR A 353 -10.41 -20.43 53.03
CA THR A 353 -10.31 -19.21 52.22
C THR A 353 -11.03 -18.08 52.95
N PHE A 354 -10.52 -16.86 52.86
CA PHE A 354 -11.20 -15.70 53.40
C PHE A 354 -12.59 -15.49 52.77
N ASP A 355 -13.55 -14.94 53.52
CA ASP A 355 -14.90 -14.66 52.99
C ASP A 355 -14.87 -13.47 52.00
N THR A 356 -14.10 -12.44 52.37
CA THR A 356 -13.82 -11.27 51.53
C THR A 356 -12.39 -11.38 51.04
N THR A 357 -12.23 -11.53 49.73
CA THR A 357 -10.93 -11.58 49.05
C THR A 357 -11.08 -11.22 47.57
N GLY A 358 -10.00 -11.19 46.79
CA GLY A 358 -9.96 -10.75 45.39
C GLY A 358 -9.67 -9.26 45.18
N ALA A 359 -9.45 -8.51 46.26
CA ALA A 359 -9.03 -7.10 46.26
C ALA A 359 -7.76 -6.94 47.11
N THR A 360 -7.42 -5.73 47.57
CA THR A 360 -6.29 -5.48 48.47
C THR A 360 -6.64 -5.60 49.96
N SER A 361 -7.92 -5.77 50.31
CA SER A 361 -8.41 -5.90 51.69
C SER A 361 -9.22 -7.18 51.86
N HIS A 362 -8.92 -7.94 52.92
CA HIS A 362 -9.41 -9.30 53.13
C HIS A 362 -9.96 -9.48 54.54
N SER A 363 -11.05 -10.26 54.69
CA SER A 363 -11.63 -10.54 56.01
C SER A 363 -12.46 -11.81 56.08
N HIS A 364 -12.40 -12.49 57.23
CA HIS A 364 -13.11 -13.74 57.51
C HIS A 364 -13.53 -13.77 58.97
N VAL A 365 -14.72 -14.28 59.25
CA VAL A 365 -15.22 -14.37 60.62
C VAL A 365 -14.88 -15.75 61.20
N LEU A 366 -13.92 -15.77 62.13
CA LEU A 366 -13.60 -16.95 62.93
C LEU A 366 -14.69 -17.14 63.99
N SER A 367 -15.19 -18.36 64.14
CA SER A 367 -16.23 -18.72 65.12
C SER A 367 -15.77 -19.87 66.02
N GLY A 368 -16.42 -20.03 67.17
CA GLY A 368 -16.10 -21.13 68.09
C GLY A 368 -14.81 -20.90 68.91
N LEU A 369 -14.39 -19.64 69.06
CA LEU A 369 -13.17 -19.30 69.79
C LEU A 369 -13.47 -19.26 71.30
N ALA A 370 -12.87 -20.17 72.06
CA ALA A 370 -12.98 -20.19 73.51
C ALA A 370 -12.31 -18.96 74.14
N CYS A 371 -12.88 -18.50 75.25
CA CYS A 371 -12.23 -17.49 76.08
C CYS A 371 -11.01 -18.06 76.83
N ASP A 372 -10.17 -17.18 77.36
CA ASP A 372 -8.91 -17.56 78.03
C ASP A 372 -8.00 -18.45 77.16
N SER A 373 -7.98 -18.20 75.84
CA SER A 373 -7.27 -19.02 74.86
C SER A 373 -6.43 -18.18 73.90
N SER A 374 -5.38 -18.78 73.34
CA SER A 374 -4.51 -18.16 72.32
C SER A 374 -4.64 -18.90 71.00
N TYR A 375 -4.64 -18.13 69.92
CA TYR A 375 -4.81 -18.62 68.55
C TYR A 375 -3.66 -18.16 67.67
N THR A 376 -3.27 -19.02 66.73
CA THR A 376 -2.31 -18.69 65.68
C THR A 376 -2.86 -19.16 64.35
N TYR A 377 -2.86 -18.26 63.38
CA TYR A 377 -3.29 -18.50 62.01
C TYR A 377 -2.17 -18.11 61.06
N TYR A 378 -2.05 -18.88 59.98
CA TYR A 378 -1.08 -18.68 58.91
C TYR A 378 -1.83 -18.30 57.66
N LEU A 379 -1.48 -17.16 57.07
CA LEU A 379 -2.15 -16.60 55.90
C LEU A 379 -1.21 -16.65 54.70
N ARG A 380 -1.73 -16.99 53.53
CA ARG A 380 -1.01 -16.87 52.25
C ARG A 380 -1.92 -16.30 51.18
N GLY A 381 -1.39 -15.43 50.33
CA GLY A 381 -2.08 -14.84 49.20
C GLY A 381 -1.71 -15.51 47.89
N MET A 382 -2.59 -15.38 46.91
CA MET A 382 -2.32 -15.65 45.49
C MET A 382 -2.96 -14.54 44.65
N ASP A 383 -2.21 -13.89 43.76
CA ASP A 383 -2.74 -12.88 42.85
C ASP A 383 -3.59 -13.48 41.71
N GLY A 384 -3.98 -12.64 40.75
CA GLY A 384 -4.74 -13.03 39.56
C GLY A 384 -3.93 -13.80 38.50
N ASN A 385 -2.61 -13.67 38.52
CA ASN A 385 -1.64 -14.32 37.63
C ASN A 385 -1.21 -15.70 38.16
N GLY A 386 -1.56 -16.00 39.41
CA GLY A 386 -1.31 -17.27 40.08
C GLY A 386 -0.01 -17.29 40.87
N ASN A 387 0.66 -16.16 41.08
CA ASN A 387 1.85 -16.13 41.94
C ASN A 387 1.39 -16.23 43.40
N LYS A 388 2.13 -17.02 44.19
CA LYS A 388 1.69 -17.43 45.55
C LYS A 388 2.73 -16.99 46.57
N SER A 389 2.26 -16.50 47.72
CA SER A 389 3.16 -16.15 48.82
C SER A 389 4.06 -17.33 49.20
N GLY A 390 5.38 -17.13 49.12
CA GLY A 390 6.38 -18.15 49.45
C GLY A 390 6.42 -18.52 50.95
N SER A 391 6.07 -17.56 51.81
CA SER A 391 5.98 -17.71 53.26
C SER A 391 4.60 -17.29 53.78
N SER A 392 4.23 -17.80 54.95
CA SER A 392 2.99 -17.40 55.62
C SER A 392 3.16 -16.08 56.37
N GLU A 393 2.15 -15.21 56.28
CA GLU A 393 1.93 -14.13 57.24
C GLU A 393 1.31 -14.73 58.52
N VAL A 394 1.87 -14.43 59.69
CA VAL A 394 1.48 -15.08 60.95
C VAL A 394 0.66 -14.12 61.79
N VAL A 395 -0.60 -14.50 62.06
CA VAL A 395 -1.49 -13.76 62.96
C VAL A 395 -1.63 -14.51 64.27
N THR A 396 -1.17 -13.90 65.36
CA THR A 396 -1.29 -14.44 66.72
C THR A 396 -2.03 -13.46 67.61
N PHE A 397 -3.07 -13.96 68.28
CA PHE A 397 -3.85 -13.19 69.25
C PHE A 397 -4.37 -14.08 70.37
N SER A 398 -4.75 -13.47 71.49
CA SER A 398 -5.43 -14.15 72.59
C SER A 398 -6.82 -13.55 72.81
N ILE A 399 -7.74 -14.36 73.28
CA ILE A 399 -9.01 -13.90 73.84
C ILE A 399 -8.87 -13.99 75.35
N ASN A 400 -9.03 -12.86 76.04
CA ASN A 400 -8.94 -12.82 77.49
C ASN A 400 -9.99 -13.72 78.13
N ALA A 401 -9.80 -14.07 79.41
CA ALA A 401 -10.87 -14.67 80.18
C ALA A 401 -12.12 -13.75 80.13
N ALA A 402 -13.31 -14.36 80.11
CA ALA A 402 -14.55 -13.62 80.28
C ALA A 402 -14.41 -12.78 81.55
N ASP A 403 -14.66 -11.47 81.45
CA ASP A 403 -14.85 -10.69 82.66
C ASP A 403 -16.06 -11.33 83.38
N PRO A 404 -15.91 -11.84 84.62
CA PRO A 404 -17.06 -12.22 85.41
C PRO A 404 -17.76 -10.91 85.76
N GLY A 405 -18.48 -10.35 84.79
CA GLY A 405 -18.96 -8.98 84.78
C GLY A 405 -19.55 -8.68 86.14
N ASP A 406 -18.99 -7.64 86.76
CA ASP A 406 -19.38 -7.02 88.02
C ASP A 406 -20.60 -7.73 88.61
N VAL A 407 -20.35 -8.81 89.38
CA VAL A 407 -21.41 -9.50 90.11
C VAL A 407 -22.07 -8.40 90.89
N GLN A 408 -23.20 -7.89 90.39
CA GLN A 408 -23.93 -6.81 91.01
C GLN A 408 -24.06 -7.24 92.44
N ASP A 409 -23.35 -6.54 93.30
CA ASP A 409 -23.29 -6.87 94.70
C ASP A 409 -24.72 -6.68 95.22
N PHE A 410 -25.47 -7.77 95.26
CA PHE A 410 -26.82 -7.80 95.82
C PHE A 410 -26.79 -7.63 97.34
N SER A 411 -25.64 -7.29 97.96
CA SER A 411 -25.56 -6.90 99.37
C SER A 411 -26.45 -5.71 99.73
N GLY A 412 -26.97 -4.96 98.75
CA GLY A 412 -27.95 -3.88 98.93
C GLY A 412 -29.44 -4.26 98.86
N CYS A 413 -29.80 -5.50 98.49
CA CYS A 413 -31.21 -5.91 98.46
C CYS A 413 -31.66 -6.43 99.83
N GLU A 414 -32.07 -5.51 100.71
CA GLU A 414 -32.87 -5.89 101.88
C GLU A 414 -34.22 -6.46 101.41
N PHE A 415 -34.45 -7.75 101.63
CA PHE A 415 -35.78 -8.35 101.59
C PHE A 415 -36.61 -7.71 102.71
N ASN A 416 -37.47 -6.75 102.35
CA ASN A 416 -38.46 -6.24 103.29
C ASN A 416 -39.56 -7.30 103.46
N ALA A 417 -39.35 -8.22 104.42
CA ALA A 417 -40.39 -9.12 104.89
C ALA A 417 -41.46 -8.31 105.61
N VAL A 418 -42.51 -7.90 104.89
CA VAL A 418 -43.73 -7.40 105.51
C VAL A 418 -44.44 -8.58 106.15
N GLY A 419 -44.17 -8.79 107.44
CA GLY A 419 -44.96 -9.66 108.28
C GLY A 419 -46.37 -9.06 108.45
N TYR A 420 -47.36 -9.69 107.83
CA TYR A 420 -48.74 -9.57 108.27
C TYR A 420 -49.04 -10.68 109.28
N ASN A 421 -49.13 -10.30 110.56
CA ASN A 421 -49.72 -11.11 111.61
C ASN A 421 -50.98 -10.40 112.10
N GLN A 422 -52.14 -10.82 111.57
CA GLN A 422 -53.35 -11.25 112.29
C GLN A 422 -54.49 -11.52 111.31
#